data_AF-A0A525CVG8-F1
#
_entry.id   AF-A0A525CVG8-F1
#
_cell.length_a   1.000
_cell.length_b   1.000
_cell.length_c   1.000
_cell.angle_alpha   90.00
_cell.angle_beta   90.00
_cell.angle_gamma   90.00
#
_symmetry.space_group_name_H-M   'P 1'
#
loop_
_entity.id
_entity.type
_entity.pdbx_description
1 polymer ?
#
loop_
_entity_poly.entity_id
_entity_poly.type
_entity_poly.pdbx_seq_one_letter_code
_entity_poly.pdbx_strand_id
1 'polypeptide(L)'
;MKSYNRQKHMIAAEAANIVIEKGIDIELARREACKKFGISDRKKIPKDQEIQALLRERSELFNYQGMKQDKELEQIRQTAVKAMQLFTEFRPKITGAILDGIYHHGSSIELHIFANTIEEVERKLIHSSVPFELNERKLKAGKNSWETFYLITFYAGDDKIEALIFLSDDPHRNILDSVSDAPLERLSLKQFMELGK
;
A
#
# COMPACT_ATOMS: atom_id res chain seq x y z
N MET A 1 22.63 7.32 14.58
CA MET A 1 21.24 7.16 14.10
C MET A 1 20.74 8.26 13.15
N LYS A 2 21.08 9.56 13.33
CA LYS A 2 20.59 10.66 12.46
C LYS A 2 20.99 10.59 10.98
N SER A 3 22.20 10.11 10.65
CA SER A 3 22.70 10.06 9.25
C SER A 3 21.97 9.03 8.38
N TYR A 4 21.58 7.89 8.98
CA TYR A 4 20.90 6.78 8.28
C TYR A 4 19.48 7.17 7.84
N ASN A 5 18.73 7.90 8.68
CA ASN A 5 17.39 8.37 8.32
C ASN A 5 17.43 9.43 7.21
N ARG A 6 18.47 10.28 7.20
CA ARG A 6 18.65 11.31 6.17
C ARG A 6 18.90 10.69 4.79
N GLN A 7 19.76 9.67 4.71
CA GLN A 7 20.07 9.02 3.44
C GLN A 7 18.85 8.28 2.88
N LYS A 8 18.11 7.56 3.74
CA LYS A 8 16.86 6.88 3.36
C LYS A 8 15.82 7.87 2.83
N HIS A 9 15.64 9.00 3.51
CA HIS A 9 14.74 10.07 3.08
C HIS A 9 15.15 10.68 1.73
N MET A 10 16.44 10.89 1.48
CA MET A 10 16.92 11.39 0.17
C MET A 10 16.59 10.41 -0.98
N ILE A 11 16.73 9.11 -0.74
CA ILE A 11 16.39 8.08 -1.74
C ILE A 11 14.88 8.07 -1.98
N ALA A 12 14.07 8.21 -0.93
CA ALA A 12 12.62 8.30 -1.06
C ALA A 12 12.20 9.53 -1.86
N ALA A 13 12.83 10.69 -1.61
CA ALA A 13 12.58 11.93 -2.33
C ALA A 13 12.98 11.85 -3.81
N GLU A 14 14.09 11.17 -4.11
CA GLU A 14 14.49 10.91 -5.48
C GLU A 14 13.53 9.94 -6.18
N ALA A 15 13.14 8.85 -5.52
CA ALA A 15 12.16 7.93 -6.08
C ALA A 15 10.84 8.65 -6.39
N ALA A 16 10.35 9.49 -5.48
CA ALA A 16 9.17 10.31 -5.72
C ALA A 16 9.34 11.29 -6.90
N ASN A 17 10.54 11.86 -7.11
CA ASN A 17 10.81 12.69 -8.29
C ASN A 17 10.73 11.86 -9.57
N ILE A 18 11.34 10.67 -9.57
CA ILE A 18 11.34 9.78 -10.73
C ILE A 18 9.92 9.34 -11.10
N VAL A 19 9.07 9.04 -10.12
CA VAL A 19 7.65 8.73 -10.35
C VAL A 19 6.95 9.92 -11.04
N ILE A 20 7.14 11.14 -10.53
CA ILE A 20 6.50 12.34 -11.10
C ILE A 20 7.04 12.65 -12.51
N GLU A 21 8.35 12.60 -12.71
CA GLU A 21 9.00 12.98 -13.97
C GLU A 21 8.77 11.95 -15.08
N LYS A 22 8.83 10.66 -14.75
CA LYS A 22 8.78 9.57 -15.74
C LYS A 22 7.43 8.85 -15.79
N GLY A 23 6.55 9.05 -14.83
CA GLY A 23 5.26 8.35 -14.74
C GLY A 23 5.41 6.83 -14.54
N ILE A 24 6.54 6.37 -14.00
CA ILE A 24 6.81 4.95 -13.77
C ILE A 24 6.40 4.54 -12.35
N ASP A 25 6.29 3.23 -12.12
CA ASP A 25 5.91 2.69 -10.82
C ASP A 25 6.95 2.98 -9.71
N ILE A 26 6.49 2.95 -8.45
CA ILE A 26 7.35 3.19 -7.29
C ILE A 26 8.46 2.15 -7.21
N GLU A 27 8.25 0.89 -7.59
CA GLU A 27 9.26 -0.15 -7.47
C GLU A 27 10.47 0.12 -8.37
N LEU A 28 10.22 0.42 -9.65
CA LEU A 28 11.17 0.84 -10.65
C LEU A 28 11.82 2.16 -10.25
N ALA A 29 11.04 3.16 -9.83
CA ALA A 29 11.57 4.44 -9.38
C ALA A 29 12.49 4.28 -8.16
N ARG A 30 12.11 3.45 -7.19
CA ARG A 30 12.93 3.09 -6.02
C ARG A 30 14.20 2.38 -6.44
N ARG A 31 14.11 1.44 -7.38
CA ARG A 31 15.28 0.71 -7.89
C ARG A 31 16.23 1.65 -8.61
N GLU A 32 15.74 2.59 -9.41
CA GLU A 32 16.54 3.62 -10.07
C GLU A 32 17.17 4.58 -9.05
N ALA A 33 16.40 5.04 -8.07
CA ALA A 33 16.92 5.89 -6.99
C ALA A 33 18.02 5.16 -6.20
N CYS A 34 17.80 3.92 -5.77
CA CYS A 34 18.83 3.13 -5.09
C CYS A 34 20.10 2.96 -5.94
N LYS A 35 19.96 2.70 -7.25
CA LYS A 35 21.10 2.65 -8.19
C LYS A 35 21.84 3.98 -8.25
N LYS A 36 21.13 5.11 -8.40
CA LYS A 36 21.71 6.46 -8.46
C LYS A 36 22.48 6.82 -7.18
N PHE A 37 22.01 6.35 -6.03
CA PHE A 37 22.65 6.56 -4.73
C PHE A 37 23.68 5.47 -4.34
N GLY A 38 23.90 4.45 -5.19
CA GLY A 38 24.84 3.36 -4.92
C GLY A 38 24.47 2.48 -3.72
N ILE A 39 23.17 2.29 -3.46
CA ILE A 39 22.66 1.62 -2.25
C ILE A 39 22.27 0.17 -2.55
N SER A 40 22.95 -0.74 -1.85
CA SER A 40 22.64 -2.18 -1.83
C SER A 40 22.17 -2.69 -0.46
N ASP A 41 22.34 -1.89 0.60
CA ASP A 41 21.89 -2.24 1.96
C ASP A 41 20.37 -2.14 2.06
N ARG A 42 19.70 -3.28 2.24
CA ARG A 42 18.23 -3.39 2.39
C ARG A 42 17.67 -2.46 3.46
N LYS A 43 18.44 -2.17 4.52
CA LYS A 43 17.99 -1.26 5.58
C LYS A 43 17.82 0.17 5.04
N LYS A 44 18.61 0.59 4.06
CA LYS A 44 18.58 1.95 3.51
C LYS A 44 17.57 2.14 2.38
N ILE A 45 16.93 1.05 1.94
CA ILE A 45 15.90 1.09 0.91
C ILE A 45 14.61 1.64 1.54
N PRO A 46 14.01 2.69 0.98
CA PRO A 46 12.74 3.21 1.47
C PRO A 46 11.60 2.25 1.19
N LYS A 47 10.63 2.22 2.10
CA LYS A 47 9.35 1.54 1.93
C LYS A 47 8.45 2.36 1.01
N ASP A 48 7.49 1.69 0.39
CA ASP A 48 6.47 2.28 -0.48
C ASP A 48 5.78 3.47 0.22
N GLN A 49 5.38 3.29 1.47
CA GLN A 49 4.77 4.33 2.32
C GLN A 49 5.63 5.59 2.46
N GLU A 50 6.97 5.46 2.57
CA GLU A 50 7.87 6.61 2.69
C GLU A 50 7.96 7.40 1.38
N ILE A 51 7.87 6.72 0.24
CA ILE A 51 7.84 7.36 -1.07
C ILE A 51 6.46 8.00 -1.31
N GLN A 52 5.38 7.30 -0.95
CA GLN A 52 4.00 7.80 -1.03
C GLN A 52 3.78 9.05 -0.18
N ALA A 53 4.33 9.12 1.04
CA ALA A 53 4.22 10.31 1.88
C ALA A 53 4.84 11.55 1.21
N LEU A 54 5.98 11.40 0.53
CA LEU A 54 6.62 12.47 -0.23
C LEU A 54 5.87 12.82 -1.52
N LEU A 55 5.27 11.82 -2.17
CA LEU A 55 4.36 12.07 -3.29
C LEU A 55 3.13 12.85 -2.83
N ARG A 56 2.56 12.54 -1.66
CA ARG A 56 1.43 13.27 -1.06
C ARG A 56 1.80 14.72 -0.81
N GLU A 57 2.87 14.97 -0.06
CA GLU A 57 3.38 16.32 0.22
C GLU A 57 3.61 17.12 -1.06
N ARG A 58 4.14 16.49 -2.11
CA ARG A 58 4.36 17.16 -3.40
C ARG A 58 3.07 17.35 -4.20
N SER A 59 2.15 16.40 -4.17
CA SER A 59 0.87 16.50 -4.88
C SER A 59 -0.03 17.60 -4.31
N GLU A 60 -0.01 17.80 -2.99
CA GLU A 60 -0.71 18.92 -2.33
C GLU A 60 -0.20 20.28 -2.83
N LEU A 61 1.09 20.38 -3.17
CA LEU A 61 1.70 21.57 -3.77
C LEU A 61 1.42 21.68 -5.28
N PHE A 62 1.12 20.57 -5.95
CA PHE A 62 0.93 20.45 -7.40
C PHE A 62 -0.50 20.01 -7.74
N ASN A 63 -1.54 20.71 -7.27
CA ASN A 63 -2.96 20.57 -7.68
C ASN A 63 -3.20 20.72 -9.21
N TYR A 64 -2.55 19.91 -10.04
CA TYR A 64 -2.43 20.08 -11.47
C TYR A 64 -2.23 18.71 -12.14
N GLN A 65 -3.33 18.25 -12.77
CA GLN A 65 -3.50 17.22 -13.82
C GLN A 65 -4.47 16.12 -13.35
N GLY A 66 -5.80 16.20 -13.47
CA GLY A 66 -6.61 16.75 -14.56
C GLY A 66 -7.24 15.61 -15.38
N MET A 67 -8.54 15.31 -15.17
CA MET A 67 -9.49 14.48 -15.95
C MET A 67 -9.12 13.03 -16.34
N LYS A 68 -7.84 12.72 -16.61
CA LYS A 68 -7.35 11.37 -16.95
C LYS A 68 -7.13 10.54 -15.69
N GLN A 69 -6.69 11.18 -14.60
CA GLN A 69 -6.65 10.58 -13.26
C GLN A 69 -8.02 10.11 -12.81
N ASP A 70 -9.11 10.81 -13.15
CA ASP A 70 -10.46 10.43 -12.68
C ASP A 70 -10.93 9.08 -13.22
N LYS A 71 -10.65 8.77 -14.49
CA LYS A 71 -11.05 7.49 -15.10
C LYS A 71 -10.22 6.31 -14.61
N GLU A 72 -8.90 6.50 -14.54
CA GLU A 72 -8.00 5.47 -14.01
C GLU A 72 -8.34 5.22 -12.54
N LEU A 73 -8.44 6.29 -11.74
CA LEU A 73 -8.83 6.19 -10.34
C LEU A 73 -10.18 5.49 -10.17
N GLU A 74 -11.19 5.79 -10.99
CA GLU A 74 -12.47 5.10 -10.94
C GLU A 74 -12.35 3.60 -11.26
N GLN A 75 -11.57 3.23 -12.28
CA GLN A 75 -11.30 1.82 -12.59
C GLN A 75 -10.65 1.10 -11.40
N ILE A 76 -9.65 1.73 -10.80
CA ILE A 76 -8.93 1.19 -9.64
C ILE A 76 -9.85 1.09 -8.41
N ARG A 77 -10.73 2.07 -8.19
CA ARG A 77 -11.76 2.01 -7.14
C ARG A 77 -12.70 0.83 -7.37
N GLN A 78 -13.12 0.59 -8.60
CA GLN A 78 -13.94 -0.58 -8.94
C GLN A 78 -13.19 -1.89 -8.72
N THR A 79 -11.91 -1.97 -9.09
CA THR A 79 -11.06 -3.14 -8.80
C THR A 79 -10.95 -3.36 -7.28
N ALA A 80 -10.70 -2.30 -6.52
CA ALA A 80 -10.60 -2.35 -5.06
C ALA A 80 -11.92 -2.82 -4.42
N VAL A 81 -13.06 -2.32 -4.89
CA VAL A 81 -14.39 -2.78 -4.44
C VAL A 81 -14.57 -4.27 -4.71
N LYS A 82 -14.22 -4.77 -5.90
CA LYS A 82 -14.31 -6.20 -6.23
C LYS A 82 -13.38 -7.05 -5.35
N ALA A 83 -12.16 -6.59 -5.10
CA ALA A 83 -11.22 -7.26 -4.20
C ALA A 83 -11.73 -7.29 -2.75
N MET A 84 -12.32 -6.19 -2.26
CA MET A 84 -13.00 -6.17 -0.96
C MET A 84 -14.20 -7.12 -0.93
N GLN A 85 -14.97 -7.22 -2.02
CA GLN A 85 -16.08 -8.17 -2.10
C GLN A 85 -15.61 -9.63 -2.04
N LEU A 86 -14.49 -9.95 -2.70
CA LEU A 86 -13.86 -11.27 -2.64
C LEU A 86 -13.54 -11.69 -1.20
N PHE A 87 -13.07 -10.75 -0.37
CA PHE A 87 -12.71 -11.01 1.02
C PHE A 87 -13.81 -10.67 2.04
N THR A 88 -15.08 -10.51 1.63
CA THR A 88 -16.17 -10.04 2.52
C THR A 88 -16.23 -10.77 3.86
N GLU A 89 -16.04 -12.10 3.87
CA GLU A 89 -16.07 -12.92 5.08
C GLU A 89 -14.94 -12.60 6.08
N PHE A 90 -13.86 -11.98 5.62
CA PHE A 90 -12.72 -11.54 6.42
C PHE A 90 -12.76 -10.04 6.76
N ARG A 91 -13.95 -9.40 6.66
CA ARG A 91 -14.19 -8.00 7.05
C ARG A 91 -13.13 -7.02 6.50
N PRO A 92 -12.97 -6.94 5.16
CA PRO A 92 -11.85 -6.25 4.56
C PRO A 92 -11.95 -4.74 4.81
N LYS A 93 -10.79 -4.14 5.07
CA LYS A 93 -10.61 -2.70 5.21
C LYS A 93 -9.58 -2.24 4.19
N ILE A 94 -9.91 -1.19 3.44
CA ILE A 94 -8.97 -0.59 2.50
C ILE A 94 -8.16 0.51 3.19
N THR A 95 -6.88 0.61 2.82
CA THR A 95 -5.88 1.52 3.40
C THR A 95 -4.95 2.04 2.29
N GLY A 96 -4.04 2.95 2.64
CA GLY A 96 -2.98 3.40 1.74
C GLY A 96 -3.43 4.47 0.75
N ALA A 97 -2.64 4.66 -0.31
CA ALA A 97 -2.70 5.83 -1.18
C ALA A 97 -4.03 6.03 -1.94
N ILE A 98 -4.79 4.95 -2.16
CA ILE A 98 -6.11 5.00 -2.80
C ILE A 98 -7.13 5.82 -1.99
N LEU A 99 -6.94 5.97 -0.67
CA LEU A 99 -7.80 6.78 0.19
C LEU A 99 -7.65 8.28 -0.09
N ASP A 100 -6.45 8.73 -0.42
CA ASP A 100 -6.15 10.14 -0.69
C ASP A 100 -6.42 10.54 -2.14
N GLY A 101 -6.93 9.62 -2.97
CA GLY A 101 -7.05 9.82 -4.42
C GLY A 101 -5.71 9.84 -5.15
N ILE A 102 -4.62 9.49 -4.47
CA ILE A 102 -3.27 9.46 -5.04
C ILE A 102 -3.03 8.03 -5.51
N TYR A 103 -3.26 7.79 -6.80
CA TYR A 103 -2.89 6.53 -7.43
C TYR A 103 -2.02 6.81 -8.65
N HIS A 104 -0.95 6.04 -8.78
CA HIS A 104 -0.08 6.04 -9.95
C HIS A 104 0.08 4.60 -10.44
N HIS A 105 0.47 4.45 -11.70
CA HIS A 105 0.71 3.14 -12.29
C HIS A 105 1.67 2.31 -11.43
N GLY A 106 1.30 1.07 -11.12
CA GLY A 106 2.06 0.17 -10.23
C GLY A 106 1.92 0.42 -8.73
N SER A 107 1.03 1.33 -8.30
CA SER A 107 0.51 1.32 -6.93
C SER A 107 -0.20 -0.01 -6.65
N SER A 108 -0.06 -0.53 -5.43
CA SER A 108 -0.88 -1.64 -4.96
C SER A 108 -2.19 -1.15 -4.34
N ILE A 109 -3.24 -1.94 -4.50
CA ILE A 109 -4.46 -1.82 -3.70
C ILE A 109 -4.19 -2.55 -2.37
N GLU A 110 -4.04 -1.77 -1.31
CA GLU A 110 -3.72 -2.28 0.02
C GLU A 110 -5.00 -2.58 0.82
N LEU A 111 -5.14 -3.84 1.24
CA LEU A 111 -6.24 -4.32 2.08
C LEU A 111 -5.69 -4.87 3.40
N HIS A 112 -6.44 -4.63 4.46
CA HIS A 112 -6.30 -5.32 5.74
C HIS A 112 -7.50 -6.25 5.91
N ILE A 113 -7.23 -7.53 6.16
CA ILE A 113 -8.25 -8.56 6.33
C ILE A 113 -8.06 -9.27 7.68
N PHE A 114 -9.15 -9.72 8.26
CA PHE A 114 -9.21 -10.30 9.60
C PHE A 114 -9.74 -11.72 9.51
N ALA A 115 -8.87 -12.69 9.74
CA ALA A 115 -9.16 -14.12 9.60
C ALA A 115 -8.71 -14.86 10.85
N ASN A 116 -9.28 -16.04 11.11
CA ASN A 116 -8.82 -16.86 12.23
C ASN A 116 -7.51 -17.58 11.88
N THR A 117 -7.38 -18.01 10.63
CA THR A 117 -6.18 -18.69 10.11
C THR A 117 -5.84 -18.23 8.69
N ILE A 118 -4.61 -18.48 8.26
CA ILE A 118 -4.14 -18.13 6.91
C ILE A 118 -4.81 -19.06 5.88
N GLU A 119 -4.96 -20.33 6.24
CA GLU A 119 -5.52 -21.39 5.40
C GLU A 119 -6.98 -21.11 5.01
N GLU A 120 -7.74 -20.39 5.83
CA GLU A 120 -9.07 -19.90 5.46
C GLU A 120 -9.00 -18.94 4.27
N VAL A 121 -8.04 -18.01 4.28
CA VAL A 121 -7.84 -17.03 3.22
C VAL A 121 -7.31 -17.70 1.95
N GLU A 122 -6.33 -18.60 2.08
CA GLU A 122 -5.79 -19.35 0.94
C GLU A 122 -6.87 -20.19 0.27
N ARG A 123 -7.67 -20.93 1.04
CA ARG A 123 -8.79 -21.72 0.50
C ARG A 123 -9.79 -20.85 -0.25
N LYS A 124 -10.09 -19.65 0.25
CA LYS A 124 -10.98 -18.72 -0.46
C LYS A 124 -10.44 -18.35 -1.84
N LEU A 125 -9.15 -18.04 -1.94
CA LEU A 125 -8.51 -17.68 -3.20
C LEU A 125 -8.43 -18.87 -4.16
N ILE A 126 -8.09 -20.06 -3.65
CA ILE A 126 -8.09 -21.31 -4.43
C ILE A 126 -9.48 -21.61 -4.99
N HIS A 127 -10.53 -21.55 -4.17
CA HIS A 127 -11.91 -21.78 -4.63
C HIS A 127 -12.36 -20.74 -5.66
N SER A 128 -11.83 -19.52 -5.56
CA SER A 128 -12.10 -18.44 -6.52
C SER A 128 -11.19 -18.50 -7.75
N SER A 129 -10.33 -19.52 -7.86
CA SER A 129 -9.32 -19.68 -8.93
C SER A 129 -8.41 -18.46 -9.10
N VAL A 130 -8.05 -17.81 -7.99
CA VAL A 130 -7.16 -16.64 -7.97
C VAL A 130 -5.74 -17.11 -7.59
N PRO A 131 -4.76 -17.03 -8.52
CA PRO A 131 -3.36 -17.30 -8.19
C PRO A 131 -2.84 -16.23 -7.23
N PHE A 132 -2.09 -16.64 -6.21
CA PHE A 132 -1.56 -15.73 -5.21
C PHE A 132 -0.18 -16.15 -4.73
N GLU A 133 0.54 -15.21 -4.13
CA GLU A 133 1.78 -15.44 -3.41
C GLU A 133 1.57 -15.11 -1.92
N LEU A 134 2.13 -15.95 -1.05
CA LEU A 134 2.14 -15.72 0.39
C LEU A 134 3.54 -15.26 0.82
N ASN A 135 3.58 -14.14 1.51
CA ASN A 135 4.79 -13.47 1.97
C ASN A 135 4.62 -13.01 3.43
N GLU A 136 5.70 -12.51 4.02
CA GLU A 136 5.69 -11.87 5.34
C GLU A 136 6.08 -10.39 5.23
N ARG A 137 5.40 -9.53 5.99
CA ARG A 137 5.68 -8.09 6.05
C ARG A 137 5.84 -7.63 7.48
N LYS A 138 6.95 -6.93 7.76
CA LYS A 138 7.20 -6.31 9.07
C LYS A 138 6.67 -4.89 9.13
N LEU A 139 5.71 -4.66 10.01
CA LEU A 139 5.08 -3.36 10.23
C LEU A 139 5.32 -2.87 11.66
N LYS A 140 5.18 -1.56 11.84
CA LYS A 140 5.33 -0.91 13.14
C LYS A 140 4.00 -1.00 13.88
N ALA A 141 3.99 -1.65 15.04
CA ALA A 141 2.80 -1.91 15.85
C ALA A 141 2.87 -1.17 17.18
N GLY A 142 3.21 0.12 17.15
CA GLY A 142 3.44 0.97 18.34
C GLY A 142 4.76 1.74 18.29
N LYS A 143 5.01 2.61 19.29
CA LYS A 143 6.18 3.51 19.31
C LYS A 143 7.53 2.81 19.24
N ASN A 144 7.62 1.53 19.62
CA ASN A 144 8.89 0.77 19.60
C ASN A 144 8.74 -0.73 19.35
N SER A 145 7.62 -1.15 18.76
CA SER A 145 7.29 -2.56 18.50
C SER A 145 7.17 -2.80 17.00
N TRP A 146 7.80 -3.87 16.53
CA TRP A 146 7.68 -4.36 15.17
C TRP A 146 7.01 -5.72 15.21
N GLU A 147 6.01 -5.91 14.35
CA GLU A 147 5.29 -7.16 14.23
C GLU A 147 5.37 -7.65 12.79
N THR A 148 5.50 -8.97 12.64
CA THR A 148 5.43 -9.64 11.34
C THR A 148 3.98 -10.04 11.09
N PHE A 149 3.49 -9.68 9.91
CA PHE A 149 2.17 -10.06 9.42
C PHE A 149 2.31 -10.89 8.16
N TYR A 150 1.36 -11.79 7.93
CA TYR A 150 1.25 -12.45 6.64
C TYR A 150 0.67 -11.50 5.61
N LEU A 151 1.17 -11.60 4.40
CA LEU A 151 0.80 -10.79 3.26
C LEU A 151 0.48 -11.72 2.11
N ILE A 152 -0.73 -11.63 1.60
CA ILE A 152 -1.08 -12.26 0.33
C ILE A 152 -1.01 -11.21 -0.78
N THR A 153 -0.38 -11.55 -1.88
CA THR A 153 -0.32 -10.70 -3.08
C THR A 153 -0.86 -11.45 -4.29
N PHE A 154 -1.72 -10.80 -5.06
CA PHE A 154 -2.26 -11.33 -6.31
C PHE A 154 -2.60 -10.18 -7.26
N TYR A 155 -3.01 -10.50 -8.48
CA TYR A 155 -3.37 -9.52 -9.50
C TYR A 155 -4.84 -9.66 -9.92
N ALA A 156 -5.50 -8.51 -10.08
CA ALA A 156 -6.83 -8.40 -10.68
C ALA A 156 -6.71 -7.63 -12.01
N GLY A 157 -6.47 -8.37 -13.11
CA GLY A 157 -5.98 -7.74 -14.34
C GLY A 157 -4.54 -7.28 -14.14
N ASP A 158 -4.27 -6.00 -14.39
CA ASP A 158 -2.94 -5.38 -14.18
C ASP A 158 -2.77 -4.76 -12.79
N ASP A 159 -3.84 -4.72 -11.98
CA ASP A 159 -3.83 -4.11 -10.65
C ASP A 159 -3.33 -5.11 -9.60
N LYS A 160 -2.25 -4.75 -8.90
CA LYS A 160 -1.71 -5.55 -7.79
C LYS A 160 -2.56 -5.35 -6.54
N ILE A 161 -3.07 -6.44 -5.97
CA ILE A 161 -3.71 -6.46 -4.65
C ILE A 161 -2.70 -6.94 -3.61
N GLU A 162 -2.62 -6.23 -2.49
CA GLU A 162 -1.82 -6.60 -1.32
C GLU A 162 -2.73 -6.70 -0.09
N ALA A 163 -3.01 -7.92 0.37
CA ALA A 163 -3.87 -8.20 1.51
C ALA A 163 -3.05 -8.63 2.73
N LEU A 164 -2.96 -7.74 3.72
CA LEU A 164 -2.33 -8.01 5.00
C LEU A 164 -3.31 -8.75 5.92
N ILE A 165 -2.88 -9.88 6.47
CA ILE A 165 -3.72 -10.76 7.29
C ILE A 165 -3.48 -10.50 8.77
N PHE A 166 -4.57 -10.22 9.49
CA PHE A 166 -4.62 -10.14 10.94
C PHE A 166 -5.26 -11.42 11.48
N LEU A 167 -4.46 -12.24 12.18
CA LEU A 167 -4.89 -13.50 12.80
C LEU A 167 -5.61 -13.32 14.15
N SER A 168 -6.15 -12.14 14.38
CA SER A 168 -6.87 -11.81 15.60
C SER A 168 -8.08 -10.97 15.25
N ASP A 169 -9.19 -11.24 15.92
CA ASP A 169 -10.46 -10.53 15.75
C ASP A 169 -10.46 -9.08 16.25
N ASP A 170 -9.32 -8.55 16.69
CA ASP A 170 -9.19 -7.17 17.15
C ASP A 170 -9.09 -6.19 15.96
N PRO A 171 -10.19 -5.53 15.56
CA PRO A 171 -10.20 -4.58 14.46
C PRO A 171 -9.51 -3.27 14.84
N HIS A 172 -9.33 -3.05 16.14
CA HIS A 172 -8.68 -1.89 16.75
C HIS A 172 -7.18 -2.12 16.97
N ARG A 173 -6.62 -3.25 16.51
CA ARG A 173 -5.18 -3.45 16.52
C ARG A 173 -4.52 -2.35 15.67
N ASN A 174 -3.96 -1.38 16.38
CA ASN A 174 -3.37 -0.18 15.82
C ASN A 174 -2.03 -0.54 15.16
N ILE A 175 -2.05 -0.66 13.85
CA ILE A 175 -0.83 -0.55 13.06
C ILE A 175 -0.62 0.94 12.80
N LEU A 176 0.59 1.39 13.10
CA LEU A 176 0.98 2.76 12.86
C LEU A 176 1.53 2.88 11.43
N ASP A 177 1.21 3.99 10.81
CA ASP A 177 1.88 4.45 9.61
C ASP A 177 3.37 4.59 9.92
N SER A 178 4.22 4.01 9.07
CA SER A 178 5.66 3.96 9.34
C SER A 178 6.37 5.30 9.19
N VAL A 179 5.69 6.30 8.60
CA VAL A 179 6.19 7.66 8.35
C VAL A 179 5.65 8.64 9.38
N SER A 180 4.34 8.66 9.60
CA SER A 180 3.67 9.66 10.45
C SER A 180 3.47 9.22 11.90
N ASP A 181 3.69 7.95 12.22
CA ASP A 181 3.35 7.34 13.52
C ASP A 181 1.87 7.49 13.92
N ALA A 182 1.02 7.94 13.00
CA ALA A 182 -0.43 8.00 13.15
C ALA A 182 -1.04 6.61 12.88
N PRO A 183 -2.23 6.30 13.42
CA PRO A 183 -2.96 5.10 13.02
C PRO A 183 -3.21 5.11 11.52
N LEU A 184 -2.95 3.98 10.83
CA LEU A 184 -3.31 3.85 9.43
C LEU A 184 -4.82 3.99 9.26
N GLU A 185 -5.25 4.90 8.38
CA GLU A 185 -6.65 5.05 8.04
C GLU A 185 -7.18 3.80 7.35
N ARG A 186 -8.36 3.35 7.76
CA ARG A 186 -8.98 2.10 7.31
C ARG A 186 -10.45 2.33 7.05
N LEU A 187 -10.88 2.17 5.81
CA LEU A 187 -12.29 2.26 5.45
C LEU A 187 -12.89 0.86 5.23
N SER A 188 -14.08 0.64 5.77
CA SER A 188 -14.91 -0.50 5.35
C SER A 188 -15.34 -0.33 3.89
N LEU A 189 -15.79 -1.43 3.27
CA LEU A 189 -16.36 -1.41 1.94
C LEU A 189 -17.46 -0.35 1.80
N LYS A 190 -18.36 -0.26 2.80
CA LYS A 190 -19.44 0.74 2.83
C LYS A 190 -18.88 2.16 2.81
N GLN A 191 -17.95 2.47 3.71
CA GLN A 191 -17.34 3.81 3.81
C GLN A 191 -16.56 4.16 2.54
N PHE A 192 -15.83 3.21 1.95
CA PHE A 192 -15.07 3.45 0.73
C PHE A 192 -15.96 3.73 -0.48
N MET A 193 -17.10 3.04 -0.60
CA MET A 193 -18.09 3.34 -1.65
C MET A 193 -18.76 4.71 -1.45
N GLU A 194 -18.90 5.17 -0.21
CA GLU A 194 -19.46 6.50 0.09
C GLU A 194 -18.47 7.64 -0.21
N LEU A 195 -17.16 7.38 -0.13
CA LEU A 195 -16.10 8.37 -0.40
C LEU A 195 -15.97 8.76 -1.88
N GLY A 196 -16.53 7.97 -2.80
CA GLY A 196 -16.46 8.20 -4.25
C GLY A 196 -17.73 8.80 -4.86
N LYS A 197 -18.66 9.27 -4.03
CA LYS A 197 -19.89 9.94 -4.46
C LYS A 197 -19.73 11.46 -4.49
#